data_AF-A0A519UZU9-F1
#
_entry.id   AF-A0A519UZU9-F1
#
_cell.length_a   1.000
_cell.length_b   1.000
_cell.length_c   1.000
_cell.angle_alpha   90.00
_cell.angle_beta   90.00
_cell.angle_gamma   90.00
#
_symmetry.space_group_name_H-M   'P 1'
#
loop_
_entity.id
_entity.type
_entity.pdbx_description
1 polymer ?
#
loop_
_entity_poly.entity_id
_entity_poly.type
_entity_poly.pdbx_seq_one_letter_code
_entity_poly.pdbx_strand_id
1 'polypeptide(L)'
;RLTALHTRNAAAQVGEFSCSNALLNQTNALIDWAIKSNLASVFTDCPHREKLGWLEETHLMGASMRYGYDIATLGRKTVADMQASQLENGLVPEIAPEYVKFEWGGDMFRDSPEWGSASIILPWYLYQWYGDQQVLRDSYPMMQRYLAYLGTQAHNHIITKGLGDWYDLGPKPPGTSQLTPMGVTGTATYYYDLTLLAGIARLLGHADHAAAYEQLGAEVKTAFNEQFFNPQTKQYATGSQAANAMAVYMGLVAPENKAAVIENLVQDLRRNDNRLTAGDIGYRYLLRVLEDAGRSDVIFAMNSRADVPGYGYQLAHGATALTESWAALPTVSNNHLMLGHLTEWLYGGLAGIRPAEGAVAFAKIDIRPTPVGDVTSARARHHSPYGLIVSDWQQTATGFALTTTIPANATATVYLPATAASLILESGQPLAQHPELRLLGVGQGRARVQVGSGTYHFEVKP
;
A
#
# COMPACT_ATOMS: atom_id res chain seq x y z
N ARG A 1 0.85 42.95 -0.10
CA ARG A 1 0.22 41.63 0.09
C ARG A 1 1.01 40.63 -0.73
N LEU A 2 1.64 39.65 -0.11
CA LEU A 2 2.31 38.55 -0.81
C LEU A 2 1.32 37.38 -0.92
N THR A 3 1.32 36.68 -2.05
CA THR A 3 0.48 35.50 -2.30
C THR A 3 1.39 34.38 -2.78
N ALA A 4 1.41 33.25 -2.07
CA ALA A 4 2.11 32.04 -2.52
C ALA A 4 1.22 31.28 -3.51
N LEU A 5 1.79 30.90 -4.66
CA LEU A 5 1.10 30.11 -5.68
C LEU A 5 1.72 28.71 -5.71
N HIS A 6 0.94 27.72 -5.27
CA HIS A 6 1.37 26.33 -5.31
C HIS A 6 1.27 25.78 -6.73
N THR A 7 2.34 25.14 -7.21
CA THR A 7 2.40 24.49 -8.52
C THR A 7 2.59 22.99 -8.34
N ARG A 8 1.84 22.18 -9.10
CA ARG A 8 1.98 20.72 -9.18
C ARG A 8 1.55 20.22 -10.55
N ASN A 9 1.81 18.95 -10.83
CA ASN A 9 1.20 18.22 -11.92
C ASN A 9 -0.33 18.38 -11.86
N ALA A 10 -0.96 18.55 -13.02
CA ALA A 10 -2.39 18.83 -13.13
C ALA A 10 -3.31 17.62 -12.92
N ALA A 11 -2.79 16.48 -12.45
CA ALA A 11 -3.57 15.30 -12.07
C ALA A 11 -4.83 15.69 -11.29
N ALA A 12 -5.98 15.23 -11.77
CA ALA A 12 -7.27 15.54 -11.16
C ALA A 12 -7.34 14.92 -9.76
N GLN A 13 -7.90 15.66 -8.80
CA GLN A 13 -8.25 15.06 -7.52
C GLN A 13 -9.48 14.16 -7.73
N VAL A 14 -9.35 12.89 -7.39
CA VAL A 14 -10.39 11.86 -7.54
C VAL A 14 -10.84 11.27 -6.21
N GLY A 15 -10.16 11.62 -5.12
CA GLY A 15 -10.44 11.15 -3.77
C GLY A 15 -10.80 12.25 -2.79
N GLU A 16 -11.73 11.94 -1.90
CA GLU A 16 -12.01 12.72 -0.69
C GLU A 16 -12.18 11.76 0.49
N PHE A 17 -11.63 12.12 1.65
CA PHE A 17 -11.75 11.36 2.89
C PHE A 17 -12.02 12.30 4.09
N SER A 18 -12.89 11.86 4.99
CA SER A 18 -13.09 12.49 6.31
C SER A 18 -13.63 11.46 7.31
N CYS A 19 -13.30 11.60 8.60
CA CYS A 19 -13.88 10.82 9.68
C CYS A 19 -14.16 11.65 10.94
N SER A 20 -14.74 11.04 11.98
CA SER A 20 -15.02 11.72 13.25
C SER A 20 -13.76 11.99 14.09
N ASN A 21 -12.64 11.33 13.80
CA ASN A 21 -11.38 11.52 14.53
C ASN A 21 -10.55 12.64 13.89
N ALA A 22 -10.41 13.76 14.60
CA ALA A 22 -9.74 14.95 14.10
C ALA A 22 -8.26 14.72 13.77
N LEU A 23 -7.56 13.89 14.55
CA LEU A 23 -6.15 13.59 14.31
C LEU A 23 -5.97 12.82 13.00
N LEU A 24 -6.81 11.83 12.72
CA LEU A 24 -6.75 11.09 11.45
C LEU A 24 -7.06 11.98 10.24
N ASN A 25 -7.98 12.95 10.37
CA ASN A 25 -8.22 13.95 9.33
C ASN A 25 -6.98 14.83 9.08
N GLN A 26 -6.32 15.28 10.16
CA GLN A 26 -5.09 16.07 10.06
C GLN A 26 -3.95 15.26 9.46
N THR A 27 -3.81 13.97 9.82
CA THR A 27 -2.86 13.06 9.20
C THR A 27 -3.12 12.88 7.71
N ASN A 28 -4.38 12.71 7.29
CA ASN A 28 -4.72 12.66 5.87
C ASN A 28 -4.32 13.95 5.14
N ALA A 29 -4.54 15.12 5.75
CA ALA A 29 -4.12 16.39 5.19
C ALA A 29 -2.59 16.55 5.12
N LEU A 30 -1.85 16.08 6.13
CA LEU A 30 -0.38 16.05 6.17
C LEU A 30 0.19 15.25 4.99
N ILE A 31 -0.36 14.05 4.77
CA ILE A 31 0.02 13.16 3.66
C ILE A 31 -0.35 13.80 2.31
N ASP A 32 -1.57 14.33 2.17
CA ASP A 32 -2.03 14.97 0.94
C ASP A 32 -1.16 16.19 0.56
N TRP A 33 -0.68 16.98 1.51
CA TRP A 33 0.26 18.07 1.22
C TRP A 33 1.63 17.58 0.75
N ALA A 34 2.14 16.48 1.29
CA ALA A 34 3.36 15.86 0.79
C ALA A 34 3.18 15.37 -0.66
N ILE A 35 2.07 14.71 -0.96
CA ILE A 35 1.71 14.28 -2.33
C ILE A 35 1.64 15.50 -3.25
N LYS A 36 0.86 16.53 -2.90
CA LYS A 36 0.71 17.75 -3.70
C LYS A 36 2.04 18.40 -4.04
N SER A 37 2.94 18.48 -3.08
CA SER A 37 4.24 19.13 -3.23
C SER A 37 5.19 18.35 -4.14
N ASN A 38 5.03 17.02 -4.19
CA ASN A 38 5.95 16.09 -4.84
C ASN A 38 5.45 15.51 -6.16
N LEU A 39 4.28 15.93 -6.63
CA LEU A 39 3.82 15.66 -7.99
C LEU A 39 4.35 16.76 -8.94
N ALA A 40 5.58 16.62 -9.43
CA ALA A 40 6.23 17.66 -10.25
C ALA A 40 7.06 17.06 -11.40
N SER A 41 6.43 16.79 -12.56
CA SER A 41 7.01 16.11 -13.74
C SER A 41 7.39 14.63 -13.52
N VAL A 42 7.86 14.30 -12.32
CA VAL A 42 8.08 12.98 -11.74
C VAL A 42 7.42 12.95 -10.34
N PHE A 43 7.41 11.79 -9.70
CA PHE A 43 7.14 11.69 -8.26
C PHE A 43 8.44 12.00 -7.54
N THR A 44 8.58 13.21 -6.99
CA THR A 44 9.83 13.61 -6.34
C THR A 44 9.87 13.15 -4.89
N ASP A 45 11.05 12.79 -4.39
CA ASP A 45 11.27 12.53 -2.97
C ASP A 45 10.87 13.72 -2.09
N CYS A 46 11.39 14.90 -2.44
CA CYS A 46 11.13 16.15 -1.75
C CYS A 46 11.16 17.35 -2.70
N PRO A 47 10.43 18.44 -2.40
CA PRO A 47 10.26 19.53 -3.36
C PRO A 47 11.32 20.63 -3.24
N HIS A 48 12.29 20.51 -2.31
CA HIS A 48 13.17 21.62 -1.94
C HIS A 48 14.66 21.34 -2.16
N ARG A 49 15.19 20.16 -1.79
CA ARG A 49 16.63 19.83 -1.89
C ARG A 49 17.00 19.04 -3.15
N GLU A 50 16.50 17.81 -3.28
CA GLU A 50 16.89 16.85 -4.32
C GLU A 50 16.00 16.97 -5.53
N LYS A 51 14.68 16.77 -5.34
CA LYS A 51 13.65 16.85 -6.38
C LYS A 51 13.85 15.78 -7.46
N LEU A 52 14.22 14.58 -7.02
CA LEU A 52 14.57 13.46 -7.89
C LEU A 52 13.43 12.45 -7.94
N GLY A 53 13.26 11.82 -9.10
CA GLY A 53 12.25 10.80 -9.34
C GLY A 53 12.60 9.45 -8.74
N TRP A 54 12.74 9.39 -7.40
CA TRP A 54 12.98 8.14 -6.69
C TRP A 54 11.80 7.17 -6.86
N LEU A 55 12.12 5.93 -7.25
CA LEU A 55 11.16 5.02 -7.87
C LEU A 55 10.31 4.18 -6.89
N GLU A 56 10.81 3.93 -5.68
CA GLU A 56 10.09 3.25 -4.61
C GLU A 56 8.74 3.90 -4.31
N GLU A 57 8.68 5.23 -4.33
CA GLU A 57 7.47 5.98 -3.99
C GLU A 57 6.31 5.63 -4.92
N THR A 58 6.60 5.29 -6.17
CA THR A 58 5.58 4.98 -7.19
C THR A 58 4.71 3.77 -6.82
N HIS A 59 5.25 2.84 -6.02
CA HIS A 59 4.55 1.63 -5.60
C HIS A 59 4.28 1.59 -4.09
N LEU A 60 5.18 2.12 -3.25
CA LEU A 60 4.97 2.20 -1.79
C LEU A 60 3.94 3.28 -1.42
N MET A 61 4.00 4.44 -2.06
CA MET A 61 2.98 5.49 -1.96
C MET A 61 1.87 5.35 -3.01
N GLY A 62 2.01 4.39 -3.92
CA GLY A 62 1.13 4.21 -5.07
C GLY A 62 -0.35 4.20 -4.71
N ALA A 63 -0.78 3.40 -3.71
CA ALA A 63 -2.19 3.34 -3.33
C ALA A 63 -2.69 4.66 -2.71
N SER A 64 -1.93 5.25 -1.79
CA SER A 64 -2.23 6.56 -1.19
C SER A 64 -2.42 7.64 -2.26
N MET A 65 -1.53 7.67 -3.25
CA MET A 65 -1.62 8.60 -4.38
C MET A 65 -2.84 8.31 -5.28
N ARG A 66 -3.06 7.05 -5.67
CA ARG A 66 -4.15 6.66 -6.58
C ARG A 66 -5.54 6.83 -5.99
N TYR A 67 -5.70 6.72 -4.67
CA TYR A 67 -6.96 7.07 -4.03
C TYR A 67 -7.27 8.56 -4.15
N GLY A 68 -6.27 9.43 -3.95
CA GLY A 68 -6.43 10.89 -3.96
C GLY A 68 -6.42 11.53 -5.35
N TYR A 69 -5.61 11.02 -6.28
CA TYR A 69 -5.33 11.64 -7.58
C TYR A 69 -5.36 10.64 -8.74
N ASP A 70 -5.86 11.10 -9.89
CA ASP A 70 -5.70 10.35 -11.14
C ASP A 70 -4.27 10.51 -11.67
N ILE A 71 -3.41 9.57 -11.27
CA ILE A 71 -2.01 9.54 -11.68
C ILE A 71 -1.76 8.66 -12.89
N ALA A 72 -2.78 8.18 -13.61
CA ALA A 72 -2.58 7.20 -14.70
C ALA A 72 -1.59 7.71 -15.77
N THR A 73 -1.73 8.96 -16.19
CA THR A 73 -0.85 9.57 -17.22
C THR A 73 0.56 9.80 -16.69
N LEU A 74 0.69 10.29 -15.45
CA LEU A 74 2.01 10.51 -14.83
C LEU A 74 2.73 9.18 -14.62
N GLY A 75 2.01 8.15 -14.15
CA GLY A 75 2.54 6.80 -13.97
C GLY A 75 3.04 6.18 -15.28
N ARG A 76 2.28 6.29 -16.39
CA ARG A 76 2.78 5.86 -17.72
C ARG A 76 4.06 6.58 -18.13
N LYS A 77 4.13 7.89 -17.90
CA LYS A 77 5.32 8.67 -18.20
C LYS A 77 6.50 8.20 -17.35
N THR A 78 6.30 7.92 -16.07
CA THR A 78 7.35 7.35 -15.19
C THR A 78 7.80 5.97 -15.67
N VAL A 79 6.89 5.12 -16.17
CA VAL A 79 7.27 3.84 -16.81
C VAL A 79 8.16 4.09 -18.03
N ALA A 80 7.84 5.07 -18.87
CA ALA A 80 8.68 5.44 -20.00
C ALA A 80 10.05 6.01 -19.58
N ASP A 81 10.11 6.79 -18.50
CA ASP A 81 11.38 7.26 -17.93
C ASP A 81 12.25 6.09 -17.46
N MET A 82 11.66 5.08 -16.83
CA MET A 82 12.38 3.86 -16.42
C MET A 82 12.90 3.09 -17.63
N GLN A 83 12.10 2.95 -18.70
CA GLN A 83 12.54 2.31 -19.95
C GLN A 83 13.73 3.04 -20.56
N ALA A 84 13.69 4.38 -20.57
CA ALA A 84 14.77 5.21 -21.09
C ALA A 84 16.03 5.19 -20.19
N SER A 85 15.86 4.95 -18.88
CA SER A 85 16.95 4.91 -17.91
C SER A 85 17.56 3.52 -17.73
N GLN A 86 16.92 2.46 -18.25
CA GLN A 86 17.40 1.08 -18.10
C GLN A 86 18.75 0.89 -18.81
N LEU A 87 19.76 0.45 -18.05
CA LEU A 87 21.12 0.23 -18.54
C LEU A 87 21.22 -1.03 -19.40
N GLU A 88 22.35 -1.18 -20.11
CA GLU A 88 22.61 -2.34 -20.98
C GLU A 88 22.57 -3.68 -20.23
N ASN A 89 23.07 -3.72 -18.99
CA ASN A 89 23.05 -4.90 -18.12
C ASN A 89 21.67 -5.24 -17.53
N GLY A 90 20.65 -4.41 -17.79
CA GLY A 90 19.28 -4.62 -17.32
C GLY A 90 18.90 -3.87 -16.04
N LEU A 91 19.87 -3.28 -15.32
CA LEU A 91 19.59 -2.45 -14.14
C LEU A 91 18.69 -1.28 -14.52
N VAL A 92 17.63 -1.07 -13.74
CA VAL A 92 16.87 0.19 -13.69
C VAL A 92 17.37 0.93 -12.46
N PRO A 93 18.02 2.11 -12.61
CA PRO A 93 18.50 2.89 -11.48
C PRO A 93 17.37 3.30 -10.54
N GLU A 94 17.70 3.61 -9.29
CA GLU A 94 16.71 4.01 -8.26
C GLU A 94 15.97 5.31 -8.56
N ILE A 95 16.52 6.11 -9.48
CA ILE A 95 15.93 7.36 -9.96
C ILE A 95 15.70 7.27 -11.47
N ALA A 96 14.49 7.62 -11.91
CA ALA A 96 14.21 7.80 -13.33
C ALA A 96 13.48 9.13 -13.61
N PRO A 97 14.00 9.99 -14.50
CA PRO A 97 15.29 9.88 -15.21
C PRO A 97 16.51 9.99 -14.29
N GLU A 98 17.58 9.23 -14.55
CA GLU A 98 18.82 9.21 -13.75
C GLU A 98 19.64 10.51 -13.96
N TYR A 99 19.18 11.63 -13.39
CA TYR A 99 19.85 12.94 -13.53
C TYR A 99 21.18 13.03 -12.79
N VAL A 100 21.35 12.23 -11.73
CA VAL A 100 22.56 12.21 -10.89
C VAL A 100 22.86 10.78 -10.48
N LYS A 101 24.16 10.49 -10.30
CA LYS A 101 24.65 9.28 -9.65
C LYS A 101 25.33 9.70 -8.36
N PHE A 102 24.84 9.24 -7.23
CA PHE A 102 25.46 9.55 -5.95
C PHE A 102 26.78 8.77 -5.83
N GLU A 103 27.88 9.51 -5.62
CA GLU A 103 29.20 8.90 -5.40
C GLU A 103 29.44 8.56 -3.92
N TRP A 104 28.70 9.18 -3.02
CA TRP A 104 28.71 8.89 -1.59
C TRP A 104 27.71 7.76 -1.28
N GLY A 105 28.09 6.83 -0.40
CA GLY A 105 27.28 5.63 -0.12
C GLY A 105 27.51 4.46 -1.09
N GLY A 106 28.33 4.64 -2.14
CA GLY A 106 28.54 3.61 -3.15
C GLY A 106 27.27 3.33 -3.96
N ASP A 107 27.12 2.11 -4.47
CA ASP A 107 26.00 1.76 -5.35
C ASP A 107 24.64 1.60 -4.61
N MET A 108 24.58 1.79 -3.29
CA MET A 108 23.34 1.58 -2.52
C MET A 108 22.23 2.59 -2.81
N PHE A 109 22.56 3.73 -3.43
CA PHE A 109 21.62 4.77 -3.87
C PHE A 109 21.35 4.72 -5.38
N ARG A 110 21.79 3.64 -6.02
CA ARG A 110 21.67 3.40 -7.45
C ARG A 110 21.12 2.00 -7.78
N ASP A 111 21.27 1.05 -6.85
CA ASP A 111 20.97 -0.36 -7.02
C ASP A 111 20.45 -1.00 -5.71
N SER A 112 19.26 -0.57 -5.32
CA SER A 112 18.42 -1.17 -4.30
C SER A 112 17.23 -1.86 -4.96
N PRO A 113 17.00 -3.16 -4.70
CA PRO A 113 15.91 -3.90 -5.35
C PRO A 113 14.55 -3.24 -5.19
N GLU A 114 14.24 -2.72 -3.99
CA GLU A 114 12.96 -2.10 -3.66
C GLU A 114 12.64 -0.91 -4.57
N TRP A 115 13.64 -0.15 -5.01
CA TRP A 115 13.47 0.99 -5.91
C TRP A 115 13.36 0.56 -7.36
N GLY A 116 14.35 -0.17 -7.88
CA GLY A 116 14.39 -0.58 -9.29
C GLY A 116 13.21 -1.49 -9.67
N SER A 117 12.69 -2.29 -8.72
CA SER A 117 11.51 -3.16 -8.92
C SER A 117 10.24 -2.39 -9.22
N ALA A 118 10.22 -1.05 -9.04
CA ALA A 118 9.17 -0.21 -9.61
C ALA A 118 8.97 -0.44 -11.12
N SER A 119 10.00 -0.84 -11.86
CA SER A 119 9.90 -1.17 -13.28
C SER A 119 8.98 -2.36 -13.58
N ILE A 120 8.69 -3.20 -12.58
CA ILE A 120 7.77 -4.33 -12.66
C ILE A 120 6.47 -4.01 -11.92
N ILE A 121 6.59 -3.48 -10.70
CA ILE A 121 5.45 -3.26 -9.80
C ILE A 121 4.55 -2.12 -10.28
N LEU A 122 5.10 -0.99 -10.75
CA LEU A 122 4.30 0.15 -11.19
C LEU A 122 3.41 -0.19 -12.40
N PRO A 123 3.92 -0.78 -13.51
CA PRO A 123 3.05 -1.18 -14.62
C PRO A 123 1.94 -2.16 -14.19
N TRP A 124 2.26 -3.11 -13.30
CA TRP A 124 1.26 -4.02 -12.73
C TRP A 124 0.16 -3.27 -11.97
N TYR A 125 0.54 -2.32 -11.11
CA TYR A 125 -0.41 -1.51 -10.37
C TYR A 125 -1.22 -0.55 -11.25
N LEU A 126 -0.64 -0.03 -12.34
CA LEU A 126 -1.39 0.74 -13.34
C LEU A 126 -2.44 -0.11 -14.04
N TYR A 127 -2.08 -1.35 -14.41
CA TYR A 127 -3.05 -2.31 -14.94
C TYR A 127 -4.15 -2.61 -13.93
N GLN A 128 -3.80 -2.99 -12.70
CA GLN A 128 -4.78 -3.34 -11.67
C GLN A 128 -5.73 -2.18 -11.34
N TRP A 129 -5.22 -0.96 -11.26
CA TRP A 129 -6.00 0.20 -10.83
C TRP A 129 -6.79 0.87 -11.96
N TYR A 130 -6.24 0.90 -13.18
CA TYR A 130 -6.81 1.64 -14.32
C TYR A 130 -7.24 0.75 -15.49
N GLY A 131 -6.94 -0.55 -15.46
CA GLY A 131 -7.25 -1.48 -16.55
C GLY A 131 -6.30 -1.37 -17.74
N ASP A 132 -5.17 -0.68 -17.58
CA ASP A 132 -4.22 -0.45 -18.65
C ASP A 132 -3.39 -1.70 -18.97
N GLN A 133 -3.83 -2.48 -19.95
CA GLN A 133 -3.05 -3.62 -20.45
C GLN A 133 -1.92 -3.20 -21.40
N GLN A 134 -2.00 -2.02 -21.99
CA GLN A 134 -1.01 -1.57 -22.97
C GLN A 134 0.33 -1.30 -22.28
N VAL A 135 0.30 -0.65 -21.11
CA VAL A 135 1.52 -0.42 -20.32
C VAL A 135 2.23 -1.73 -19.98
N LEU A 136 1.50 -2.83 -19.71
CA LEU A 136 2.11 -4.15 -19.50
C LEU A 136 2.83 -4.66 -20.75
N ARG A 137 2.19 -4.58 -21.92
CA ARG A 137 2.77 -5.04 -23.19
C ARG A 137 4.03 -4.26 -23.52
N ASP A 138 3.96 -2.94 -23.43
CA ASP A 138 5.04 -2.04 -23.84
C ASP A 138 6.26 -2.13 -22.92
N SER A 139 6.02 -2.35 -21.61
CA SER A 139 7.09 -2.43 -20.61
C SER A 139 7.59 -3.85 -20.33
N TYR A 140 6.93 -4.89 -20.85
CA TYR A 140 7.34 -6.28 -20.61
C TYR A 140 8.83 -6.56 -20.89
N PRO A 141 9.44 -6.08 -21.99
CA PRO A 141 10.88 -6.29 -22.22
C PRO A 141 11.77 -5.67 -21.13
N MET A 142 11.42 -4.48 -20.62
CA MET A 142 12.15 -3.84 -19.51
C MET A 142 12.06 -4.69 -18.25
N MET A 143 10.86 -5.18 -17.92
CA MET A 143 10.64 -6.04 -16.75
C MET A 143 11.49 -7.31 -16.80
N GLN A 144 11.51 -7.98 -17.96
CA GLN A 144 12.29 -9.21 -18.12
C GLN A 144 13.79 -8.97 -17.92
N ARG A 145 14.31 -7.87 -18.50
CA ARG A 145 15.72 -7.50 -18.36
C ARG A 145 16.08 -7.13 -16.93
N TYR A 146 15.19 -6.42 -16.22
CA TYR A 146 15.42 -6.08 -14.81
C TYR A 146 15.35 -7.30 -13.89
N LEU A 147 14.41 -8.21 -14.11
CA LEU A 147 14.36 -9.48 -13.37
C LEU A 147 15.62 -10.32 -13.61
N ALA A 148 16.08 -10.42 -14.86
CA ALA A 148 17.32 -11.09 -15.19
C ALA A 148 18.53 -10.44 -14.50
N TYR A 149 18.55 -9.10 -14.43
CA TYR A 149 19.54 -8.36 -13.67
C TYR A 149 19.51 -8.77 -12.19
N LEU A 150 18.37 -8.71 -11.50
CA LEU A 150 18.25 -9.16 -10.11
C LEU A 150 18.77 -10.59 -9.90
N GLY A 151 18.52 -11.49 -10.86
CA GLY A 151 19.06 -12.85 -10.85
C GLY A 151 20.59 -12.92 -10.82
N THR A 152 21.30 -12.00 -11.53
CA THR A 152 22.77 -11.90 -11.48
C THR A 152 23.31 -11.41 -10.14
N GLN A 153 22.45 -10.77 -9.35
CA GLN A 153 22.79 -10.16 -8.07
C GLN A 153 22.45 -11.06 -6.88
N ALA A 154 21.68 -12.11 -7.13
CA ALA A 154 21.32 -13.10 -6.13
C ALA A 154 22.44 -14.13 -5.97
N HIS A 155 22.88 -14.36 -4.73
CA HIS A 155 23.76 -15.47 -4.38
C HIS A 155 22.93 -16.54 -3.66
N ASN A 156 22.86 -17.74 -4.22
CA ASN A 156 21.95 -18.80 -3.75
C ASN A 156 20.50 -18.30 -3.60
N HIS A 157 20.02 -17.52 -4.58
CA HIS A 157 18.68 -16.90 -4.61
C HIS A 157 18.43 -15.78 -3.58
N ILE A 158 19.45 -15.30 -2.87
CA ILE A 158 19.34 -14.25 -1.85
C ILE A 158 20.06 -12.98 -2.31
N ILE A 159 19.39 -11.83 -2.22
CA ILE A 159 19.93 -10.52 -2.62
C ILE A 159 20.27 -9.70 -1.37
N THR A 160 21.57 -9.50 -1.10
CA THR A 160 22.09 -8.88 0.14
C THR A 160 22.64 -7.45 -0.08
N LYS A 161 21.98 -6.67 -0.93
CA LYS A 161 22.35 -5.28 -1.25
C LYS A 161 21.16 -4.32 -1.14
N GLY A 162 21.42 -3.02 -1.28
CA GLY A 162 20.41 -1.96 -1.26
C GLY A 162 20.29 -1.25 0.08
N LEU A 163 19.27 -0.39 0.20
CA LEU A 163 19.00 0.45 1.37
C LEU A 163 18.32 -0.29 2.52
N GLY A 164 17.64 -1.40 2.22
CA GLY A 164 16.86 -2.14 3.20
C GLY A 164 15.60 -1.37 3.62
N ASP A 165 15.14 -1.59 4.85
CA ASP A 165 14.05 -0.82 5.46
C ASP A 165 14.52 0.59 5.87
N TRP A 166 14.72 1.45 4.86
CA TRP A 166 15.26 2.80 5.01
C TRP A 166 14.47 3.62 6.04
N TYR A 167 15.20 4.31 6.93
CA TYR A 167 14.64 5.14 8.00
C TYR A 167 13.78 4.39 9.03
N ASP A 168 14.06 3.10 9.26
CA ASP A 168 13.49 2.37 10.40
C ASP A 168 13.87 3.03 11.76
N LEU A 169 13.00 2.86 12.75
CA LEU A 169 13.18 3.44 14.09
C LEU A 169 13.96 2.48 15.00
N GLY A 170 15.26 2.36 14.71
CA GLY A 170 16.23 1.67 15.54
C GLY A 170 16.88 2.53 16.63
N PRO A 171 17.84 1.96 17.39
CA PRO A 171 18.52 2.65 18.49
C PRO A 171 19.53 3.72 18.06
N LYS A 172 19.93 3.76 16.79
CA LYS A 172 20.85 4.75 16.20
C LYS A 172 20.06 5.80 15.41
N PRO A 173 20.68 6.93 15.02
CA PRO A 173 20.03 7.92 14.15
C PRO A 173 19.44 7.28 12.87
N PRO A 174 18.28 7.77 12.37
CA PRO A 174 17.65 7.26 11.15
C PRO A 174 18.56 7.33 9.93
N GLY A 175 18.39 6.39 9.01
CA GLY A 175 19.22 6.22 7.82
C GLY A 175 19.09 4.79 7.30
N THR A 176 20.20 4.09 7.15
CA THR A 176 20.21 2.67 6.75
C THR A 176 19.47 1.79 7.76
N SER A 177 18.78 0.77 7.26
CA SER A 177 18.04 -0.23 8.06
C SER A 177 18.86 -0.77 9.24
N GLN A 178 18.29 -0.71 10.43
CA GLN A 178 18.93 -1.11 11.68
C GLN A 178 18.36 -2.41 12.26
N LEU A 179 17.05 -2.59 12.11
CA LEU A 179 16.27 -3.67 12.71
C LEU A 179 16.04 -4.80 11.73
N THR A 180 15.99 -4.52 10.43
CA THR A 180 15.76 -5.51 9.38
C THR A 180 17.08 -5.81 8.65
N PRO A 181 17.67 -7.00 8.80
CA PRO A 181 18.95 -7.33 8.17
C PRO A 181 18.89 -7.31 6.64
N MET A 182 20.03 -7.04 6.00
CA MET A 182 20.15 -7.20 4.55
C MET A 182 19.83 -8.62 4.10
N GLY A 183 19.28 -8.74 2.88
CA GLY A 183 18.75 -10.00 2.38
C GLY A 183 17.23 -10.09 2.51
N VAL A 184 16.64 -9.54 3.57
CA VAL A 184 15.20 -9.72 3.84
C VAL A 184 14.35 -8.94 2.83
N THR A 185 14.49 -7.62 2.79
CA THR A 185 13.65 -6.75 1.94
C THR A 185 13.94 -6.97 0.45
N GLY A 186 15.22 -7.02 0.08
CA GLY A 186 15.64 -7.21 -1.31
C GLY A 186 15.19 -8.54 -1.91
N THR A 187 15.34 -9.64 -1.17
CA THR A 187 14.89 -10.97 -1.64
C THR A 187 13.37 -11.08 -1.62
N ALA A 188 12.69 -10.47 -0.64
CA ALA A 188 11.23 -10.46 -0.63
C ALA A 188 10.63 -9.71 -1.82
N THR A 189 11.23 -8.58 -2.19
CA THR A 189 10.87 -7.81 -3.40
C THR A 189 11.16 -8.61 -4.67
N TYR A 190 12.32 -9.29 -4.76
CA TYR A 190 12.63 -10.17 -5.89
C TYR A 190 11.63 -11.32 -6.06
N TYR A 191 11.20 -11.96 -4.97
CA TYR A 191 10.14 -12.97 -5.01
C TYR A 191 8.79 -12.38 -5.46
N TYR A 192 8.49 -11.15 -5.03
CA TYR A 192 7.28 -10.46 -5.46
C TYR A 192 7.31 -10.15 -6.95
N ASP A 193 8.43 -9.66 -7.48
CA ASP A 193 8.63 -9.44 -8.92
C ASP A 193 8.40 -10.71 -9.73
N LEU A 194 8.93 -11.85 -9.30
CA LEU A 194 8.69 -13.15 -9.94
C LEU A 194 7.21 -13.50 -9.96
N THR A 195 6.51 -13.28 -8.85
CA THR A 195 5.08 -13.55 -8.73
C THR A 195 4.24 -12.66 -9.66
N LEU A 196 4.57 -11.36 -9.71
CA LEU A 196 3.92 -10.41 -10.60
C LEU A 196 4.20 -10.73 -12.07
N LEU A 197 5.45 -10.99 -12.42
CA LEU A 197 5.84 -11.31 -13.79
C LEU A 197 5.25 -12.63 -14.28
N ALA A 198 5.07 -13.63 -13.42
CA ALA A 198 4.32 -14.83 -13.76
C ALA A 198 2.86 -14.51 -14.13
N GLY A 199 2.21 -13.65 -13.33
CA GLY A 199 0.85 -13.17 -13.62
C GLY A 199 0.75 -12.36 -14.91
N ILE A 200 1.70 -11.44 -15.14
CA ILE A 200 1.79 -10.62 -16.36
C ILE A 200 2.04 -11.52 -17.57
N ALA A 201 3.00 -12.45 -17.50
CA ALA A 201 3.32 -13.38 -18.57
C ALA A 201 2.09 -14.19 -18.99
N ARG A 202 1.30 -14.71 -18.04
CA ARG A 202 0.01 -15.37 -18.35
C ARG A 202 -0.96 -14.46 -19.07
N LEU A 203 -1.15 -13.23 -18.58
CA LEU A 203 -2.06 -12.26 -19.19
C LEU A 203 -1.65 -11.87 -20.61
N LEU A 204 -0.35 -11.89 -20.90
CA LEU A 204 0.20 -11.59 -22.22
C LEU A 204 0.32 -12.82 -23.14
N GLY A 205 -0.03 -14.02 -22.67
CA GLY A 205 0.02 -15.25 -23.46
C GLY A 205 1.40 -15.94 -23.50
N HIS A 206 2.32 -15.58 -22.61
CA HIS A 206 3.65 -16.17 -22.49
C HIS A 206 3.68 -17.26 -21.41
N ALA A 207 3.00 -18.39 -21.66
CA ALA A 207 2.85 -19.47 -20.68
C ALA A 207 4.19 -20.06 -20.20
N ASP A 208 5.16 -20.25 -21.10
CA ASP A 208 6.48 -20.80 -20.76
C ASP A 208 7.27 -19.85 -19.84
N HIS A 209 7.20 -18.54 -20.07
CA HIS A 209 7.81 -17.55 -19.19
C HIS A 209 7.15 -17.58 -17.80
N ALA A 210 5.82 -17.69 -17.75
CA ALA A 210 5.10 -17.77 -16.49
C ALA A 210 5.55 -18.98 -15.66
N ALA A 211 5.65 -20.16 -16.28
CA ALA A 211 6.11 -21.37 -15.62
C ALA A 211 7.56 -21.24 -15.11
N ALA A 212 8.46 -20.62 -15.90
CA ALA A 212 9.84 -20.38 -15.49
C ALA A 212 9.93 -19.43 -14.28
N TYR A 213 9.15 -18.34 -14.26
CA TYR A 213 9.10 -17.42 -13.12
C TYR A 213 8.51 -18.06 -11.87
N GLU A 214 7.50 -18.92 -12.01
CA GLU A 214 6.92 -19.67 -10.88
C GLU A 214 7.91 -20.66 -10.28
N GLN A 215 8.65 -21.39 -11.12
CA GLN A 215 9.68 -22.30 -10.67
C GLN A 215 10.77 -21.55 -9.90
N LEU A 216 11.32 -20.48 -10.48
CA LEU A 216 12.35 -19.67 -9.82
C LEU A 216 11.81 -19.01 -8.54
N GLY A 217 10.55 -18.59 -8.53
CA GLY A 217 9.87 -18.09 -7.34
C GLY A 217 9.81 -19.13 -6.21
N ALA A 218 9.53 -20.39 -6.54
CA ALA A 218 9.53 -21.48 -5.55
C ALA A 218 10.93 -21.73 -4.97
N GLU A 219 11.98 -21.66 -5.80
CA GLU A 219 13.37 -21.79 -5.38
C GLU A 219 13.78 -20.63 -4.44
N VAL A 220 13.46 -19.38 -4.83
CA VAL A 220 13.70 -18.18 -4.00
C VAL A 220 12.94 -18.25 -2.68
N LYS A 221 11.67 -18.67 -2.69
CA LYS A 221 10.86 -18.82 -1.47
C LYS A 221 11.47 -19.87 -0.53
N THR A 222 12.01 -20.95 -1.09
CA THR A 222 12.67 -21.99 -0.30
C THR A 222 13.92 -21.43 0.38
N ALA A 223 14.84 -20.84 -0.41
CA ALA A 223 16.06 -20.24 0.11
C ALA A 223 15.78 -19.14 1.16
N PHE A 224 14.78 -18.29 0.92
CA PHE A 224 14.37 -17.26 1.86
C PHE A 224 13.91 -17.83 3.20
N ASN A 225 13.07 -18.88 3.18
CA ASN A 225 12.60 -19.51 4.42
C ASN A 225 13.72 -20.26 5.14
N GLU A 226 14.61 -20.95 4.42
CA GLU A 226 15.78 -21.60 5.01
C GLU A 226 16.70 -20.61 5.71
N GLN A 227 16.90 -19.42 5.13
CA GLN A 227 17.80 -18.42 5.69
C GLN A 227 17.16 -17.58 6.81
N PHE A 228 15.89 -17.19 6.66
CA PHE A 228 15.29 -16.17 7.52
C PHE A 228 14.17 -16.67 8.43
N PHE A 229 13.51 -17.80 8.15
CA PHE A 229 12.42 -18.26 9.02
C PHE A 229 12.94 -19.09 10.20
N ASN A 230 12.56 -18.70 11.41
CA ASN A 230 12.83 -19.50 12.60
C ASN A 230 11.60 -20.36 12.96
N PRO A 231 11.69 -21.71 12.85
CA PRO A 231 10.54 -22.58 13.07
C PRO A 231 10.11 -22.68 14.55
N GLN A 232 10.97 -22.34 15.50
CA GLN A 232 10.66 -22.35 16.94
C GLN A 232 9.92 -21.08 17.36
N THR A 233 10.40 -19.91 16.94
CA THR A 233 9.80 -18.61 17.32
C THR A 233 8.69 -18.17 16.37
N LYS A 234 8.59 -18.79 15.18
CA LYS A 234 7.66 -18.41 14.11
C LYS A 234 7.85 -16.95 13.69
N GLN A 235 9.09 -16.53 13.53
CA GLN A 235 9.47 -15.17 13.13
C GLN A 235 10.51 -15.19 12.00
N TYR A 236 10.57 -14.10 11.24
CA TYR A 236 11.59 -13.89 10.22
C TYR A 236 12.73 -13.01 10.72
N ALA A 237 13.96 -13.45 10.49
CA ALA A 237 15.19 -12.77 10.85
C ALA A 237 15.22 -12.32 12.32
N THR A 238 15.29 -11.01 12.56
CA THR A 238 15.28 -10.38 13.90
C THR A 238 13.90 -10.31 14.53
N GLY A 239 12.84 -10.65 13.78
CA GLY A 239 11.47 -10.46 14.21
C GLY A 239 10.95 -9.02 14.07
N SER A 240 11.66 -8.16 13.32
CA SER A 240 11.23 -6.78 13.09
C SER A 240 9.85 -6.71 12.42
N GLN A 241 9.18 -5.57 12.58
CA GLN A 241 7.88 -5.32 11.96
C GLN A 241 7.94 -5.52 10.44
N ALA A 242 8.95 -4.96 9.79
CA ALA A 242 9.15 -5.09 8.34
C ALA A 242 9.46 -6.53 7.91
N ALA A 243 10.33 -7.26 8.62
CA ALA A 243 10.70 -8.63 8.26
C ALA A 243 9.48 -9.56 8.25
N ASN A 244 8.69 -9.53 9.34
CA ASN A 244 7.48 -10.35 9.43
C ASN A 244 6.39 -9.87 8.46
N ALA A 245 6.16 -8.55 8.35
CA ALA A 245 5.11 -8.02 7.49
C ALA A 245 5.38 -8.27 6.00
N MET A 246 6.61 -8.03 5.51
CA MET A 246 6.95 -8.30 4.11
C MET A 246 6.86 -9.79 3.80
N ALA A 247 7.34 -10.67 4.68
CA ALA A 247 7.22 -12.12 4.46
C ALA A 247 5.75 -12.55 4.30
N VAL A 248 4.84 -12.02 5.14
CA VAL A 248 3.41 -12.31 5.07
C VAL A 248 2.76 -11.71 3.82
N TYR A 249 3.02 -10.44 3.53
CA TYR A 249 2.40 -9.74 2.40
C TYR A 249 2.81 -10.34 1.06
N MET A 250 4.10 -10.62 0.87
CA MET A 250 4.61 -11.16 -0.38
C MET A 250 4.25 -12.62 -0.60
N GLY A 251 3.71 -13.33 0.42
CA GLY A 251 3.34 -14.75 0.30
C GLY A 251 4.50 -15.73 0.54
N LEU A 252 5.57 -15.28 1.20
CA LEU A 252 6.74 -16.11 1.54
C LEU A 252 6.47 -17.05 2.71
N VAL A 253 5.52 -16.73 3.59
CA VAL A 253 5.17 -17.59 4.74
C VAL A 253 4.42 -18.84 4.29
N ALA A 254 4.83 -20.00 4.81
CA ALA A 254 4.07 -21.23 4.64
C ALA A 254 2.66 -21.08 5.27
N PRO A 255 1.58 -21.54 4.59
CA PRO A 255 0.20 -21.32 5.05
C PRO A 255 -0.06 -21.69 6.52
N GLU A 256 0.52 -22.79 6.99
CA GLU A 256 0.41 -23.30 8.35
C GLU A 256 1.06 -22.40 9.42
N ASN A 257 2.04 -21.58 9.03
CA ASN A 257 2.73 -20.66 9.93
C ASN A 257 2.17 -19.22 9.85
N LYS A 258 1.41 -18.88 8.80
CA LYS A 258 0.95 -17.51 8.53
C LYS A 258 0.23 -16.87 9.73
N ALA A 259 -0.70 -17.59 10.34
CA ALA A 259 -1.45 -17.08 11.50
C ALA A 259 -0.54 -16.78 12.70
N ALA A 260 0.45 -17.64 12.96
CA ALA A 260 1.39 -17.46 14.07
C ALA A 260 2.32 -16.27 13.84
N VAL A 261 2.81 -16.06 12.61
CA VAL A 261 3.65 -14.89 12.27
C VAL A 261 2.86 -13.58 12.45
N ILE A 262 1.61 -13.55 11.99
CA ILE A 262 0.72 -12.38 12.17
C ILE A 262 0.47 -12.11 13.65
N GLU A 263 0.18 -13.15 14.43
CA GLU A 263 -0.05 -13.00 15.88
C GLU A 263 1.21 -12.52 16.61
N ASN A 264 2.39 -13.03 16.25
CA ASN A 264 3.66 -12.54 16.77
C ASN A 264 3.87 -11.05 16.48
N LEU A 265 3.56 -10.61 15.26
CA LEU A 265 3.65 -9.20 14.85
C LEU A 265 2.73 -8.31 15.69
N VAL A 266 1.48 -8.73 15.90
CA VAL A 266 0.54 -8.04 16.79
C VAL A 266 1.06 -7.99 18.22
N GLN A 267 1.51 -9.12 18.76
CA GLN A 267 1.96 -9.20 20.14
C GLN A 267 3.20 -8.35 20.38
N ASP A 268 4.11 -8.29 19.41
CA ASP A 268 5.24 -7.35 19.46
C ASP A 268 4.78 -5.90 19.53
N LEU A 269 3.90 -5.48 18.61
CA LEU A 269 3.31 -4.13 18.63
C LEU A 269 2.66 -3.82 19.97
N ARG A 270 1.81 -4.71 20.49
CA ARG A 270 1.11 -4.49 21.77
C ARG A 270 2.07 -4.42 22.95
N ARG A 271 3.12 -5.26 22.99
CA ARG A 271 4.16 -5.22 24.03
C ARG A 271 5.00 -3.94 23.98
N ASN A 272 5.21 -3.40 22.79
CA ASN A 272 5.94 -2.16 22.55
C ASN A 272 5.04 -0.92 22.51
N ASP A 273 3.89 -0.97 23.21
CA ASP A 273 2.92 0.13 23.30
C ASP A 273 2.47 0.68 21.93
N ASN A 274 2.30 -0.21 20.95
CA ASN A 274 1.91 0.08 19.57
C ASN A 274 2.85 1.09 18.85
N ARG A 275 4.11 1.16 19.26
CA ARG A 275 5.11 1.97 18.55
C ARG A 275 5.43 1.34 17.20
N LEU A 276 5.41 2.14 16.15
CA LEU A 276 5.95 1.72 14.86
C LEU A 276 7.48 1.67 14.93
N THR A 277 8.06 0.69 14.25
CA THR A 277 9.51 0.58 14.08
C THR A 277 9.92 0.46 12.62
N ALA A 278 9.01 0.08 11.73
CA ALA A 278 9.28 -0.05 10.31
C ALA A 278 9.59 1.31 9.65
N GLY A 279 10.52 1.27 8.70
CA GLY A 279 10.89 2.38 7.84
C GLY A 279 9.97 2.53 6.63
N ASP A 280 10.47 3.20 5.61
CA ASP A 280 9.78 3.49 4.36
C ASP A 280 9.26 2.20 3.66
N ILE A 281 10.13 1.20 3.52
CA ILE A 281 9.78 -0.04 2.83
C ILE A 281 8.75 -0.83 3.65
N GLY A 282 9.08 -1.11 4.91
CA GLY A 282 8.32 -2.04 5.74
C GLY A 282 6.96 -1.53 6.19
N TYR A 283 6.80 -0.21 6.39
CA TYR A 283 5.61 0.33 7.05
C TYR A 283 4.35 0.14 6.22
N ARG A 284 4.43 0.30 4.90
CA ARG A 284 3.29 -0.01 4.02
C ARG A 284 2.80 -1.44 4.23
N TYR A 285 3.71 -2.41 4.16
CA TYR A 285 3.36 -3.82 4.24
C TYR A 285 2.85 -4.19 5.64
N LEU A 286 3.36 -3.55 6.68
CA LEU A 286 2.83 -3.66 8.03
C LEU A 286 1.34 -3.29 8.09
N LEU A 287 0.98 -2.11 7.55
CA LEU A 287 -0.40 -1.66 7.48
C LEU A 287 -1.27 -2.66 6.70
N ARG A 288 -0.80 -3.13 5.53
CA ARG A 288 -1.54 -4.09 4.70
C ARG A 288 -1.78 -5.42 5.40
N VAL A 289 -0.77 -5.99 6.05
CA VAL A 289 -0.89 -7.27 6.75
C VAL A 289 -1.84 -7.15 7.95
N LEU A 290 -1.72 -6.08 8.74
CA LEU A 290 -2.65 -5.85 9.85
C LEU A 290 -4.07 -5.65 9.35
N GLU A 291 -4.25 -4.90 8.27
CA GLU A 291 -5.56 -4.64 7.66
C GLU A 291 -6.21 -5.94 7.17
N ASP A 292 -5.48 -6.76 6.40
CA ASP A 292 -5.97 -8.02 5.84
C ASP A 292 -6.19 -9.09 6.94
N ALA A 293 -5.46 -9.01 8.05
CA ALA A 293 -5.68 -9.82 9.24
C ALA A 293 -6.85 -9.35 10.13
N GLY A 294 -7.57 -8.29 9.74
CA GLY A 294 -8.67 -7.74 10.52
C GLY A 294 -8.23 -6.97 11.77
N ARG A 295 -6.96 -6.54 11.82
CA ARG A 295 -6.31 -5.85 12.96
C ARG A 295 -6.26 -4.34 12.79
N SER A 296 -7.35 -3.75 12.30
CA SER A 296 -7.48 -2.28 12.26
C SER A 296 -7.44 -1.65 13.66
N ASP A 297 -7.74 -2.41 14.72
CA ASP A 297 -7.54 -2.01 16.13
C ASP A 297 -6.08 -1.69 16.46
N VAL A 298 -5.14 -2.38 15.83
CA VAL A 298 -3.71 -2.15 16.01
C VAL A 298 -3.28 -0.95 15.16
N ILE A 299 -3.71 -0.89 13.89
CA ILE A 299 -3.43 0.26 13.01
C ILE A 299 -3.91 1.57 13.66
N PHE A 300 -5.14 1.59 14.18
CA PHE A 300 -5.69 2.74 14.89
C PHE A 300 -4.84 3.11 16.11
N ALA A 301 -4.49 2.14 16.95
CA ALA A 301 -3.69 2.39 18.16
C ALA A 301 -2.26 2.89 17.87
N MET A 302 -1.68 2.50 16.74
CA MET A 302 -0.37 3.01 16.29
C MET A 302 -0.45 4.47 15.81
N ASN A 303 -1.55 4.84 15.15
CA ASN A 303 -1.62 6.06 14.33
C ASN A 303 -2.50 7.18 14.93
N SER A 304 -3.46 6.86 15.79
CA SER A 304 -4.32 7.84 16.47
C SER A 304 -3.71 8.30 17.80
N ARG A 305 -2.44 8.71 17.77
CA ARG A 305 -1.68 9.23 18.92
C ARG A 305 -0.57 10.17 18.45
N ALA A 306 0.01 10.94 19.38
CA ALA A 306 0.99 11.98 19.08
C ALA A 306 2.21 12.02 20.03
N ASP A 307 2.31 11.08 20.96
CA ASP A 307 3.33 11.05 22.02
C ASP A 307 4.62 10.30 21.63
N VAL A 308 4.61 9.59 20.51
CA VAL A 308 5.75 8.82 19.98
C VAL A 308 5.95 9.10 18.48
N PRO A 309 7.17 8.97 17.93
CA PRO A 309 7.43 9.19 16.50
C PRO A 309 6.41 8.50 15.58
N GLY A 310 5.88 9.27 14.64
CA GLY A 310 4.70 8.90 13.85
C GLY A 310 3.97 10.16 13.34
N TYR A 311 2.85 9.98 12.64
CA TYR A 311 2.14 11.09 12.01
C TYR A 311 1.65 12.16 13.01
N GLY A 312 1.02 11.74 14.12
CA GLY A 312 0.55 12.69 15.13
C GLY A 312 1.69 13.42 15.83
N TYR A 313 2.85 12.78 15.95
CA TYR A 313 4.05 13.42 16.50
C TYR A 313 4.60 14.49 15.55
N GLN A 314 4.64 14.22 14.23
CA GLN A 314 4.99 15.24 13.24
C GLN A 314 4.05 16.45 13.32
N LEU A 315 2.74 16.22 13.42
CA LEU A 315 1.74 17.28 13.60
C LEU A 315 1.95 18.06 14.89
N ALA A 316 2.22 17.38 16.01
CA ALA A 316 2.51 18.03 17.29
C ALA A 316 3.78 18.91 17.26
N HIS A 317 4.71 18.62 16.33
CA HIS A 317 5.91 19.42 16.08
C HIS A 317 5.73 20.46 14.96
N GLY A 318 4.49 20.70 14.51
CA GLY A 318 4.16 21.76 13.57
C GLY A 318 4.36 21.40 12.09
N ALA A 319 4.55 20.11 11.77
CA ALA A 319 4.63 19.68 10.37
C ALA A 319 3.31 19.95 9.64
N THR A 320 3.42 20.43 8.39
CA THR A 320 2.27 20.71 7.50
C THR A 320 2.31 19.89 6.21
N ALA A 321 3.42 19.19 5.97
CA ALA A 321 3.59 18.08 5.04
C ALA A 321 4.44 17.01 5.75
N LEU A 322 4.42 15.77 5.25
CA LEU A 322 5.20 14.68 5.84
C LEU A 322 6.70 15.01 5.92
N THR A 323 7.32 14.64 7.03
CA THR A 323 8.79 14.71 7.17
C THR A 323 9.42 13.38 6.76
N GLU A 324 10.68 13.41 6.32
CA GLU A 324 11.45 12.22 5.94
C GLU A 324 11.66 11.26 7.12
N SER A 325 11.87 11.79 8.32
CA SER A 325 11.98 10.97 9.53
C SER A 325 10.67 10.91 10.30
N TRP A 326 10.32 9.75 10.85
CA TRP A 326 9.21 9.62 11.79
C TRP A 326 9.30 10.57 13.01
N ALA A 327 10.52 10.88 13.44
CA ALA A 327 10.80 11.75 14.60
C ALA A 327 10.83 13.26 14.26
N ALA A 328 10.38 13.68 13.07
CA ALA A 328 10.33 15.08 12.64
C ALA A 328 11.67 15.84 12.83
N LEU A 329 12.80 15.22 12.47
CA LEU A 329 14.12 15.80 12.64
C LEU A 329 14.28 17.08 11.78
N PRO A 330 14.81 18.19 12.32
CA PRO A 330 14.95 19.44 11.59
C PRO A 330 16.09 19.43 10.56
N THR A 331 16.98 18.43 10.62
CA THR A 331 18.17 18.32 9.78
C THR A 331 17.93 17.54 8.49
N VAL A 332 16.74 16.98 8.30
CA VAL A 332 16.34 16.18 7.13
C VAL A 332 15.15 16.85 6.42
N SER A 333 14.64 16.27 5.33
CA SER A 333 13.52 16.87 4.61
C SER A 333 12.27 16.94 5.50
N ASN A 334 11.62 18.10 5.51
CA ASN A 334 10.35 18.33 6.19
C ASN A 334 9.16 18.44 5.20
N ASN A 335 9.36 17.91 3.99
CA ASN A 335 8.34 17.65 2.99
C ASN A 335 8.84 16.49 2.10
N HIS A 336 8.54 15.25 2.49
CA HIS A 336 9.02 14.03 1.84
C HIS A 336 7.85 13.10 1.53
N LEU A 337 7.85 12.44 0.37
CA LEU A 337 6.68 11.67 -0.09
C LEU A 337 6.61 10.25 0.51
N MET A 338 7.75 9.61 0.74
CA MET A 338 7.89 8.22 1.15
C MET A 338 6.96 7.70 2.29
N LEU A 339 6.76 8.42 3.42
CA LEU A 339 6.08 7.86 4.61
C LEU A 339 4.54 7.87 4.63
N GLY A 340 3.85 8.26 3.55
CA GLY A 340 2.40 8.55 3.57
C GLY A 340 1.46 7.34 3.41
N HIS A 341 1.86 6.15 3.84
CA HIS A 341 1.14 4.91 3.56
C HIS A 341 -0.23 4.79 4.24
N LEU A 342 -0.48 5.54 5.33
CA LEU A 342 -1.72 5.43 6.11
C LEU A 342 -2.98 5.78 5.30
N THR A 343 -2.88 6.66 4.29
CA THR A 343 -4.00 7.00 3.42
C THR A 343 -4.59 5.76 2.74
N GLU A 344 -3.79 4.75 2.40
CA GLU A 344 -4.30 3.47 1.87
C GLU A 344 -5.28 2.80 2.85
N TRP A 345 -4.99 2.79 4.15
CA TRP A 345 -5.89 2.24 5.18
C TRP A 345 -7.08 3.16 5.47
N LEU A 346 -6.93 4.49 5.39
CA LEU A 346 -8.05 5.41 5.60
C LEU A 346 -9.17 5.17 4.56
N TYR A 347 -8.81 5.00 3.29
CA TYR A 347 -9.75 4.68 2.22
C TYR A 347 -10.18 3.22 2.25
N GLY A 348 -9.22 2.30 2.26
CA GLY A 348 -9.47 0.87 2.13
C GLY A 348 -10.08 0.25 3.38
N GLY A 349 -9.60 0.61 4.56
CA GLY A 349 -9.94 -0.02 5.83
C GLY A 349 -11.01 0.72 6.59
N LEU A 350 -10.71 1.96 6.97
CA LEU A 350 -11.61 2.75 7.82
C LEU A 350 -12.89 3.11 7.06
N ALA A 351 -12.78 3.73 5.88
CA ALA A 351 -13.93 4.02 5.04
C ALA A 351 -14.43 2.79 4.26
N GLY A 352 -13.53 1.85 3.91
CA GLY A 352 -13.92 0.55 3.38
C GLY A 352 -13.99 0.44 1.86
N ILE A 353 -13.43 1.34 1.07
CA ILE A 353 -13.48 1.24 -0.40
C ILE A 353 -12.25 0.49 -0.91
N ARG A 354 -12.40 -0.69 -1.49
CA ARG A 354 -11.29 -1.44 -2.10
C ARG A 354 -11.69 -2.10 -3.43
N PRO A 355 -10.76 -2.31 -4.36
CA PRO A 355 -10.98 -3.30 -5.40
C PRO A 355 -11.08 -4.69 -4.74
N ALA A 356 -12.01 -5.51 -5.20
CA ALA A 356 -12.08 -6.90 -4.75
C ALA A 356 -10.83 -7.68 -5.20
N GLU A 357 -10.51 -8.78 -4.52
CA GLU A 357 -9.34 -9.59 -4.88
C GLU A 357 -9.41 -10.05 -6.35
N GLY A 358 -8.31 -9.83 -7.08
CA GLY A 358 -8.21 -10.12 -8.52
C GLY A 358 -9.02 -9.19 -9.43
N ALA A 359 -9.71 -8.18 -8.89
CA ALA A 359 -10.42 -7.20 -9.69
C ALA A 359 -9.45 -6.27 -10.43
N VAL A 360 -9.89 -5.81 -11.60
CA VAL A 360 -9.18 -4.83 -12.43
C VAL A 360 -10.06 -3.59 -12.54
N ALA A 361 -9.44 -2.41 -12.42
CA ALA A 361 -10.07 -1.12 -12.61
C ALA A 361 -11.30 -0.84 -11.72
N PHE A 362 -11.45 -1.53 -10.57
CA PHE A 362 -12.67 -1.51 -9.74
C PHE A 362 -13.93 -2.06 -10.42
N ALA A 363 -13.80 -2.99 -11.37
CA ALA A 363 -14.96 -3.69 -11.94
C ALA A 363 -15.74 -4.50 -10.89
N LYS A 364 -15.03 -4.97 -9.85
CA LYS A 364 -15.59 -5.58 -8.63
C LYS A 364 -15.01 -4.86 -7.42
N ILE A 365 -15.87 -4.51 -6.48
CA ILE A 365 -15.55 -3.63 -5.35
C ILE A 365 -15.89 -4.35 -4.05
N ASP A 366 -15.05 -4.20 -3.04
CA ASP A 366 -15.40 -4.48 -1.66
C ASP A 366 -15.74 -3.15 -0.98
N ILE A 367 -16.97 -3.03 -0.46
CA ILE A 367 -17.39 -1.97 0.47
C ILE A 367 -17.38 -2.56 1.88
N ARG A 368 -16.26 -2.37 2.58
CA ARG A 368 -15.90 -3.06 3.82
C ARG A 368 -15.46 -2.08 4.91
N PRO A 369 -16.35 -1.17 5.37
CA PRO A 369 -16.01 -0.24 6.44
C PRO A 369 -15.59 -0.99 7.71
N THR A 370 -14.69 -0.38 8.48
CA THR A 370 -14.17 -0.96 9.73
C THR A 370 -14.20 0.09 10.83
N PRO A 371 -15.35 0.26 11.52
CA PRO A 371 -15.42 1.08 12.72
C PRO A 371 -14.43 0.57 13.77
N VAL A 372 -13.65 1.47 14.35
CA VAL A 372 -12.55 1.13 15.26
C VAL A 372 -12.22 2.28 16.19
N GLY A 373 -11.73 1.96 17.39
CA GLY A 373 -11.31 2.95 18.36
C GLY A 373 -12.47 3.88 18.75
N ASP A 374 -12.21 5.18 18.68
CA ASP A 374 -13.19 6.24 18.93
C ASP A 374 -13.84 6.79 17.65
N VAL A 375 -13.60 6.15 16.50
CA VAL A 375 -14.18 6.60 15.23
C VAL A 375 -15.64 6.18 15.15
N THR A 376 -16.54 7.15 15.15
CA THR A 376 -18.00 6.98 15.09
C THR A 376 -18.56 7.22 13.70
N SER A 377 -17.82 7.87 12.79
CA SER A 377 -18.19 7.97 11.38
C SER A 377 -16.96 8.10 10.48
N ALA A 378 -17.08 7.62 9.24
CA ALA A 378 -16.13 7.92 8.18
C ALA A 378 -16.79 7.92 6.80
N ARG A 379 -16.28 8.80 5.94
CA ARG A 379 -16.72 8.97 4.56
C ARG A 379 -15.52 9.00 3.65
N ALA A 380 -15.57 8.20 2.59
CA ALA A 380 -14.67 8.31 1.46
C ALA A 380 -15.44 8.35 0.14
N ARG A 381 -14.89 9.08 -0.82
CA ARG A 381 -15.32 9.10 -2.22
C ARG A 381 -14.10 8.84 -3.08
N HIS A 382 -14.25 7.99 -4.09
CA HIS A 382 -13.19 7.70 -5.05
C HIS A 382 -13.79 7.61 -6.46
N HIS A 383 -13.31 8.42 -7.39
CA HIS A 383 -13.64 8.28 -8.81
C HIS A 383 -12.70 7.25 -9.44
N SER A 384 -13.22 6.03 -9.62
CA SER A 384 -12.53 4.96 -10.34
C SER A 384 -12.73 5.13 -11.85
N PRO A 385 -12.07 4.29 -12.70
CA PRO A 385 -12.32 4.28 -14.14
C PRO A 385 -13.79 4.04 -14.53
N TYR A 386 -14.58 3.39 -13.69
CA TYR A 386 -16.03 3.19 -13.92
C TYR A 386 -16.89 4.35 -13.40
N GLY A 387 -16.37 5.19 -12.51
CA GLY A 387 -17.09 6.34 -11.96
C GLY A 387 -16.99 6.46 -10.45
N LEU A 388 -17.91 7.21 -9.86
CA LEU A 388 -17.89 7.52 -8.43
C LEU A 388 -18.25 6.30 -7.58
N ILE A 389 -17.37 5.97 -6.64
CA ILE A 389 -17.59 5.03 -5.54
C ILE A 389 -17.70 5.84 -4.24
N VAL A 390 -18.72 5.57 -3.43
CA VAL A 390 -18.90 6.21 -2.11
C VAL A 390 -19.05 5.16 -1.03
N SER A 391 -18.41 5.39 0.11
CA SER A 391 -18.71 4.71 1.37
C SER A 391 -18.83 5.77 2.46
N ASP A 392 -20.02 5.89 3.04
CA ASP A 392 -20.37 6.89 4.05
C ASP A 392 -21.09 6.20 5.19
N TRP A 393 -20.35 5.90 6.26
CA TRP A 393 -20.88 5.17 7.40
C TRP A 393 -20.87 5.99 8.68
N GLN A 394 -21.83 5.68 9.54
CA GLN A 394 -21.93 6.23 10.89
C GLN A 394 -22.46 5.17 11.86
N GLN A 395 -21.90 5.14 13.06
CA GLN A 395 -22.53 4.51 14.21
C GLN A 395 -23.74 5.35 14.61
N THR A 396 -24.91 4.71 14.69
CA THR A 396 -26.13 5.35 15.18
C THR A 396 -26.31 5.03 16.66
N ALA A 397 -27.23 5.71 17.35
CA ALA A 397 -27.51 5.44 18.76
C ALA A 397 -27.85 3.97 19.05
N THR A 398 -28.34 3.24 18.05
CA THR A 398 -28.84 1.87 18.19
C THR A 398 -28.23 0.91 17.19
N GLY A 399 -27.17 1.25 16.46
CA GLY A 399 -26.65 0.36 15.42
C GLY A 399 -25.69 1.03 14.45
N PHE A 400 -25.80 0.68 13.17
CA PHE A 400 -24.87 1.12 12.12
C PHE A 400 -25.64 1.52 10.87
N ALA A 401 -25.24 2.61 10.22
CA ALA A 401 -25.79 3.04 8.94
C ALA A 401 -24.66 3.21 7.92
N LEU A 402 -24.91 2.81 6.67
CA LEU A 402 -23.99 2.96 5.55
C LEU A 402 -24.77 3.40 4.30
N THR A 403 -24.38 4.53 3.74
CA THR A 403 -24.74 4.90 2.36
C THR A 403 -23.57 4.57 1.45
N THR A 404 -23.84 3.86 0.36
CA THR A 404 -22.81 3.52 -0.64
C THR A 404 -23.31 3.72 -2.05
N THR A 405 -22.44 4.21 -2.93
CA THR A 405 -22.70 4.39 -4.37
C THR A 405 -21.73 3.53 -5.15
N ILE A 406 -22.27 2.73 -6.07
CA ILE A 406 -21.53 1.85 -6.98
C ILE A 406 -21.75 2.34 -8.42
N PRO A 407 -20.67 2.60 -9.19
CA PRO A 407 -20.81 3.12 -10.54
C PRO A 407 -21.40 2.09 -11.51
N ALA A 408 -21.92 2.58 -12.64
CA ALA A 408 -22.39 1.73 -13.74
C ALA A 408 -21.27 0.79 -14.22
N ASN A 409 -21.65 -0.41 -14.70
CA ASN A 409 -20.74 -1.47 -15.13
C ASN A 409 -19.80 -2.03 -14.05
N ALA A 410 -19.99 -1.67 -12.77
CA ALA A 410 -19.32 -2.30 -11.64
C ALA A 410 -20.32 -3.06 -10.75
N THR A 411 -19.78 -3.94 -9.91
CA THR A 411 -20.51 -4.65 -8.86
C THR A 411 -19.76 -4.52 -7.54
N ALA A 412 -20.47 -4.68 -6.42
CA ALA A 412 -19.84 -4.64 -5.11
C ALA A 412 -20.29 -5.77 -4.18
N THR A 413 -19.40 -6.16 -3.28
CA THR A 413 -19.73 -6.89 -2.06
C THR A 413 -19.69 -5.92 -0.89
N VAL A 414 -20.84 -5.69 -0.27
CA VAL A 414 -20.99 -4.84 0.92
C VAL A 414 -20.89 -5.71 2.16
N TYR A 415 -20.00 -5.34 3.08
CA TYR A 415 -19.76 -6.02 4.35
C TYR A 415 -20.34 -5.19 5.49
N LEU A 416 -21.44 -5.66 6.05
CA LEU A 416 -22.17 -4.97 7.12
C LEU A 416 -21.86 -5.65 8.48
N PRO A 417 -21.68 -4.89 9.57
CA PRO A 417 -21.41 -5.45 10.91
C PRO A 417 -22.68 -6.04 11.54
N ALA A 418 -23.20 -7.12 10.94
CA ALA A 418 -24.44 -7.79 11.33
C ALA A 418 -24.18 -9.28 11.62
N THR A 419 -24.78 -9.78 12.69
CA THR A 419 -24.72 -11.20 13.10
C THR A 419 -25.84 -12.04 12.49
N ALA A 420 -26.88 -11.41 11.96
CA ALA A 420 -27.99 -12.06 11.26
C ALA A 420 -28.54 -11.15 10.14
N ALA A 421 -29.02 -11.76 9.06
CA ALA A 421 -29.58 -11.01 7.92
C ALA A 421 -30.88 -10.28 8.26
N SER A 422 -31.64 -10.77 9.26
CA SER A 422 -32.87 -10.14 9.74
C SER A 422 -32.65 -8.78 10.41
N LEU A 423 -31.40 -8.44 10.77
CA LEU A 423 -31.04 -7.16 11.37
C LEU A 423 -30.78 -6.07 10.31
N ILE A 424 -30.75 -6.44 9.03
CA ILE A 424 -30.33 -5.55 7.95
C ILE A 424 -31.55 -5.03 7.22
N LEU A 425 -31.64 -3.70 7.13
CA LEU A 425 -32.58 -3.00 6.26
C LEU A 425 -31.80 -2.35 5.11
N GLU A 426 -32.40 -2.34 3.93
CA GLU A 426 -32.01 -1.47 2.82
C GLU A 426 -33.19 -0.53 2.56
N SER A 427 -32.94 0.78 2.53
CA SER A 427 -33.95 1.82 2.35
C SER A 427 -35.19 1.65 3.25
N GLY A 428 -34.96 1.23 4.49
CA GLY A 428 -35.99 1.01 5.51
C GLY A 428 -36.76 -0.32 5.42
N GLN A 429 -36.49 -1.17 4.43
CA GLN A 429 -37.12 -2.48 4.28
C GLN A 429 -36.14 -3.64 4.51
N PRO A 430 -36.58 -4.80 5.04
CA PRO A 430 -35.74 -5.97 5.17
C PRO A 430 -35.13 -6.42 3.83
N LEU A 431 -33.91 -6.94 3.85
CA LEU A 431 -33.22 -7.43 2.63
C LEU A 431 -34.06 -8.38 1.77
N ALA A 432 -34.94 -9.20 2.39
CA ALA A 432 -35.80 -10.14 1.67
C ALA A 432 -36.83 -9.46 0.72
N GLN A 433 -37.08 -8.16 0.89
CA GLN A 433 -37.95 -7.37 -0.01
C GLN A 433 -37.22 -6.80 -1.23
N HIS A 434 -35.90 -6.99 -1.31
CA HIS A 434 -35.04 -6.47 -2.38
C HIS A 434 -34.42 -7.63 -3.18
N PRO A 435 -35.16 -8.21 -4.15
CA PRO A 435 -34.75 -9.44 -4.86
C PRO A 435 -33.48 -9.27 -5.71
N GLU A 436 -33.10 -8.05 -6.04
CA GLU A 436 -31.86 -7.70 -6.74
C GLU A 436 -30.62 -7.79 -5.85
N LEU A 437 -30.78 -7.78 -4.52
CA LEU A 437 -29.69 -7.94 -3.56
C LEU A 437 -29.47 -9.42 -3.26
N ARG A 438 -28.21 -9.87 -3.29
CA ARG A 438 -27.88 -11.26 -2.99
C ARG A 438 -27.07 -11.39 -1.71
N LEU A 439 -27.66 -12.00 -0.68
CA LEU A 439 -26.93 -12.37 0.53
C LEU A 439 -25.95 -13.52 0.23
N LEU A 440 -24.66 -13.28 0.40
CA LEU A 440 -23.58 -14.26 0.21
C LEU A 440 -23.24 -15.04 1.50
N GLY A 441 -23.79 -14.63 2.63
CA GLY A 441 -23.65 -15.30 3.91
C GLY A 441 -23.40 -14.34 5.08
N VAL A 442 -23.49 -14.88 6.28
CA VAL A 442 -23.24 -14.20 7.55
C VAL A 442 -22.21 -15.00 8.34
N GLY A 443 -21.18 -14.35 8.86
CA GLY A 443 -20.11 -15.00 9.61
C GLY A 443 -19.05 -13.99 10.06
N GLN A 444 -18.29 -14.35 11.10
CA GLN A 444 -17.24 -13.49 11.68
C GLN A 444 -17.75 -12.08 12.05
N GLY A 445 -19.00 -12.00 12.54
CA GLY A 445 -19.63 -10.73 12.90
C GLY A 445 -20.02 -9.83 11.73
N ARG A 446 -19.99 -10.34 10.49
CA ARG A 446 -20.38 -9.57 9.30
C ARG A 446 -21.36 -10.34 8.40
N ALA A 447 -22.26 -9.60 7.77
CA ALA A 447 -23.05 -10.05 6.64
C ALA A 447 -22.46 -9.53 5.33
N ARG A 448 -22.46 -10.37 4.29
CA ARG A 448 -21.95 -10.03 2.96
C ARG A 448 -23.11 -9.97 1.97
N VAL A 449 -23.34 -8.81 1.38
CA VAL A 449 -24.43 -8.57 0.42
C VAL A 449 -23.82 -8.15 -0.91
N GLN A 450 -24.11 -8.89 -1.98
CA GLN A 450 -23.72 -8.52 -3.33
C GLN A 450 -24.76 -7.57 -3.93
N VAL A 451 -24.27 -6.49 -4.53
CA VAL A 451 -25.08 -5.43 -5.15
C VAL A 451 -24.54 -5.07 -6.54
N GLY A 452 -25.42 -4.54 -7.40
CA GLY A 452 -25.07 -3.97 -8.70
C GLY A 452 -24.68 -2.49 -8.60
N SER A 453 -24.78 -1.78 -9.73
CA SER A 453 -24.64 -0.32 -9.76
C SER A 453 -25.86 0.36 -9.14
N GLY A 454 -25.66 1.43 -8.38
CA GLY A 454 -26.75 2.14 -7.72
C GLY A 454 -26.28 2.89 -6.49
N THR A 455 -27.22 3.51 -5.79
CA THR A 455 -27.00 4.03 -4.44
C THR A 455 -27.89 3.24 -3.47
N TYR A 456 -27.29 2.78 -2.38
CA TYR A 456 -27.92 1.92 -1.39
C TYR A 456 -27.81 2.55 -0.01
N HIS A 457 -28.83 2.37 0.82
CA HIS A 457 -28.89 2.87 2.19
C HIS A 457 -29.12 1.71 3.15
N PHE A 458 -28.03 1.18 3.71
CA PHE A 458 -28.08 0.09 4.67
C PHE A 458 -28.18 0.58 6.10
N GLU A 459 -29.07 -0.04 6.87
CA GLU A 459 -29.11 0.06 8.33
C GLU A 459 -28.96 -1.32 8.94
N VAL A 460 -28.13 -1.43 9.98
CA VAL A 460 -28.02 -2.62 10.82
C VAL A 460 -28.59 -2.29 12.19
N LYS A 461 -29.67 -2.98 12.57
CA LYS A 461 -30.29 -2.92 13.89
C LYS A 461 -29.43 -3.69 14.92
N PRO A 462 -29.55 -3.37 16.22
CA PRO A 462 -28.66 -3.89 17.25
C PRO A 462 -28.84 -5.38 17.52
#